data_AF-A0ABD5VT37-F1
#
_entry.id   AF-A0ABD5VT37-F1
#
_cell.length_a   1.000
_cell.length_b   1.000
_cell.length_c   1.000
_cell.angle_alpha   90.00
_cell.angle_beta   90.00
_cell.angle_gamma   90.00
#
_symmetry.space_group_name_H-M   'P 1'
#
loop_
_entity.id
_entity.type
_entity.pdbx_description
1 polymer ?
#
loop_
_entity_poly.entity_id
_entity_poly.type
_entity_poly.pdbx_seq_one_letter_code
_entity_poly.pdbx_strand_id
1 'polypeptide(L)'
;MRLRFRHLAAFTTFLTGLLILLGVYTAASGSGAACGLDWPFCNGRLLPLTASGQLDLPSFIEWFHRLVAMVAGFFILGTVAGAWRNYDGGHIRWTAVLALVFTPVQIILGAMTVRVDLFPFAYSPAVQTIHHAAAMLIFAFLLLATVWIYDADGAGPTAG
;
A
#
# COMPACT_ATOMS: atom_id res chain seq x y z
N MET A 1 -22.70 8.04 -10.54
CA MET A 1 -21.67 7.02 -10.21
C MET A 1 -20.30 7.66 -9.93
N ARG A 2 -19.87 8.65 -10.73
CA ARG A 2 -18.60 9.39 -10.58
C ARG A 2 -18.30 9.95 -9.17
N LEU A 3 -19.29 10.53 -8.49
CA LEU A 3 -19.12 11.02 -7.11
C LEU A 3 -18.69 9.91 -6.13
N ARG A 4 -19.23 8.70 -6.23
CA ARG A 4 -18.80 7.60 -5.35
C ARG A 4 -17.38 7.14 -5.67
N PHE A 5 -17.01 7.19 -6.95
CA PHE A 5 -15.67 6.83 -7.40
C PHE A 5 -14.60 7.86 -7.00
N ARG A 6 -14.86 9.17 -7.07
CA ARG A 6 -13.87 10.17 -6.60
C ARG A 6 -13.54 10.00 -5.11
N HIS A 7 -14.54 9.67 -4.29
CA HIS A 7 -14.31 9.35 -2.87
C HIS A 7 -13.51 8.06 -2.69
N LEU A 8 -13.73 7.04 -3.52
CA LEU A 8 -12.90 5.82 -3.51
C LEU A 8 -11.44 6.14 -3.82
N ALA A 9 -11.17 6.93 -4.85
CA ALA A 9 -9.82 7.33 -5.23
C ALA A 9 -9.14 8.14 -4.11
N ALA A 10 -9.83 9.15 -3.57
CA ALA A 10 -9.33 9.94 -2.45
C ALA A 10 -9.06 9.09 -1.20
N PHE A 11 -9.98 8.19 -0.86
CA PHE A 11 -9.81 7.25 0.26
C PHE A 11 -8.62 6.32 0.04
N THR A 12 -8.44 5.80 -1.19
CA THR A 12 -7.31 4.93 -1.54
C THR A 12 -5.97 5.68 -1.40
N THR A 13 -5.88 6.91 -1.89
CA THR A 13 -4.71 7.78 -1.73
C THR A 13 -4.43 8.04 -0.24
N PHE A 14 -5.44 8.43 0.52
CA PHE A 14 -5.32 8.70 1.96
C PHE A 14 -4.86 7.46 2.74
N LEU A 15 -5.51 6.31 2.51
CA LEU A 15 -5.15 5.03 3.13
C LEU A 15 -3.70 4.64 2.81
N THR A 16 -3.25 4.85 1.57
CA THR A 16 -1.87 4.58 1.17
C THR A 16 -0.88 5.51 1.90
N GLY A 17 -1.23 6.79 2.06
CA GLY A 17 -0.44 7.72 2.87
C GLY A 17 -0.34 7.28 4.34
N LEU A 18 -1.45 6.86 4.95
CA LEU A 18 -1.44 6.30 6.31
C LEU A 18 -0.61 5.00 6.40
N LEU A 19 -0.69 4.14 5.39
CA LEU A 19 0.10 2.91 5.34
C LEU A 19 1.61 3.20 5.31
N ILE A 20 2.04 4.23 4.56
CA ILE A 20 3.44 4.67 4.54
C ILE A 20 3.88 5.13 5.93
N LEU A 21 3.07 5.96 6.60
CA LEU A 21 3.36 6.41 7.97
C LEU A 21 3.42 5.25 8.96
N LEU A 22 2.50 4.28 8.83
CA LEU A 22 2.51 3.06 9.64
C LEU A 22 3.76 2.21 9.38
N GLY A 23 4.24 2.14 8.13
CA GLY A 23 5.50 1.49 7.77
C GLY A 23 6.72 2.17 8.40
N VAL A 24 6.78 3.51 8.34
CA VAL A 24 7.82 4.30 9.03
C VAL A 24 7.80 4.04 10.53
N TYR A 25 6.63 4.02 11.15
CA TYR A 25 6.47 3.70 12.57
C TYR A 25 6.91 2.26 12.90
N THR A 26 6.58 1.30 12.05
CA THR A 26 6.98 -0.12 12.21
C THR A 26 8.50 -0.25 12.21
N ALA A 27 9.19 0.44 11.31
CA ALA A 27 10.65 0.47 11.27
C ALA A 27 11.24 1.21 12.49
N ALA A 28 10.73 2.41 12.81
CA ALA A 28 11.25 3.25 13.89
C ALA A 28 11.05 2.64 15.29
N SER A 29 9.98 1.87 15.49
CA SER A 29 9.73 1.13 16.73
C SER A 29 10.56 -0.15 16.87
N GLY A 30 11.35 -0.53 15.86
CA GLY A 30 12.11 -1.78 15.83
C GLY A 30 11.25 -3.03 15.59
N SER A 31 9.99 -2.85 15.17
CA SER A 31 9.03 -3.95 14.99
C SER A 31 9.13 -4.64 13.64
N GLY A 32 9.93 -4.13 12.69
CA GLY A 32 9.96 -4.58 11.30
C GLY A 32 10.50 -6.00 11.03
N ALA A 33 10.86 -6.76 12.08
CA ALA A 33 11.27 -8.16 12.00
C ALA A 33 10.71 -9.00 13.18
N ALA A 34 9.66 -8.53 13.85
CA ALA A 34 9.07 -9.17 15.02
C ALA A 34 8.29 -10.46 14.67
N CYS A 35 7.76 -10.55 13.45
CA CYS A 35 7.08 -11.74 12.91
C CYS A 35 8.04 -12.84 12.42
N GLY A 36 9.35 -12.65 12.58
CA GLY A 36 10.37 -13.60 12.12
C GLY A 36 10.41 -13.76 10.61
N LEU A 37 10.72 -14.97 10.13
CA LEU A 37 10.77 -15.31 8.70
C LEU A 37 9.38 -15.60 8.11
N ASP A 38 8.33 -15.59 8.92
CA ASP A 38 7.00 -15.87 8.42
C ASP A 38 6.50 -14.69 7.62
N TRP A 39 6.13 -14.98 6.38
CA TRP A 39 5.49 -14.05 5.45
C TRP A 39 4.66 -14.88 4.47
N PRO A 40 3.35 -14.62 4.33
CA PRO A 40 2.61 -13.43 4.80
C PRO A 40 2.13 -13.49 6.26
N PHE A 41 2.15 -14.67 6.89
CA PHE A 41 1.73 -14.88 8.29
C PHE A 41 2.73 -14.32 9.30
N CYS A 42 2.37 -14.32 10.59
CA CYS A 42 3.25 -13.87 11.68
C CYS A 42 3.42 -15.00 12.70
N ASN A 43 4.64 -15.55 12.83
CA ASN A 43 4.96 -16.64 13.76
C ASN A 43 4.02 -17.86 13.64
N GLY A 44 3.74 -18.28 12.40
CA GLY A 44 2.85 -19.39 12.06
C GLY A 44 1.37 -19.19 12.42
N ARG A 45 0.97 -17.98 12.83
CA ARG A 45 -0.38 -17.66 13.32
C ARG A 45 -1.01 -16.52 12.53
N LEU A 46 -2.35 -16.48 12.57
CA LEU A 46 -3.13 -15.39 11.98
C LEU A 46 -3.18 -14.15 12.89
N LEU A 47 -3.11 -14.35 14.22
CA LEU A 47 -3.05 -13.28 15.22
C LEU A 47 -1.77 -13.41 16.06
N PRO A 48 -1.08 -12.30 16.36
CA PRO A 48 0.18 -12.31 17.11
C PRO A 48 -0.06 -12.40 18.62
N LEU A 49 -0.56 -13.56 19.05
CA LEU A 49 -0.76 -13.89 20.47
C LEU A 49 0.36 -14.79 20.98
N THR A 50 0.86 -14.50 22.18
CA THR A 50 1.81 -15.35 22.91
C THR A 50 1.16 -16.68 23.31
N ALA A 51 1.98 -17.63 23.80
CA ALA A 51 1.47 -18.89 24.36
C ALA A 51 0.53 -18.69 25.57
N SER A 52 0.68 -17.58 26.30
CA SER A 52 -0.20 -17.16 27.40
C SER A 52 -1.45 -16.40 26.94
N GLY A 53 -1.65 -16.23 25.62
CA GLY A 53 -2.79 -15.49 25.06
C GLY A 53 -2.67 -13.97 25.13
N GLN A 54 -1.50 -13.44 25.46
CA GLN A 54 -1.25 -12.00 25.51
C GLN A 54 -0.85 -11.48 24.13
N LEU A 55 -1.15 -10.22 23.83
CA LEU A 55 -0.74 -9.59 22.58
C LEU A 55 0.76 -9.29 22.63
N ASP A 56 1.53 -9.81 21.67
CA ASP A 56 2.92 -9.40 21.48
C ASP A 56 2.95 -8.11 20.65
N LEU A 57 3.25 -6.99 21.29
CA LEU A 57 3.06 -5.66 20.69
C LEU A 57 3.94 -5.43 19.44
N PRO A 58 5.24 -5.78 19.41
CA PRO A 58 6.05 -5.66 18.20
C PRO A 58 5.50 -6.50 17.04
N SER A 59 5.16 -7.78 17.27
CA SER A 59 4.55 -8.64 16.25
C SER A 59 3.21 -8.09 15.77
N PHE A 60 2.41 -7.50 16.67
CA PHE A 60 1.16 -6.84 16.31
C PHE A 60 1.36 -5.65 15.38
N ILE A 61 2.34 -4.79 15.65
CA ILE A 61 2.63 -3.63 14.81
C ILE A 61 2.98 -4.07 13.39
N GLU A 62 3.87 -5.05 13.24
CA GLU A 62 4.27 -5.57 11.93
C GLU A 62 3.12 -6.27 11.20
N TRP A 63 2.40 -7.15 11.89
CA TRP A 63 1.22 -7.83 11.35
C TRP A 63 0.14 -6.83 10.90
N PHE A 64 -0.11 -5.79 11.69
CA PHE A 64 -1.10 -4.78 11.39
C PHE A 64 -0.71 -3.96 10.15
N HIS A 65 0.58 -3.62 10.01
CA HIS A 65 1.09 -3.02 8.78
C HIS A 65 0.82 -3.90 7.54
N ARG A 66 1.10 -5.20 7.62
CA ARG A 66 0.84 -6.16 6.53
C ARG A 66 -0.66 -6.28 6.20
N LEU A 67 -1.52 -6.30 7.21
CA LEU A 67 -2.98 -6.32 7.04
C LEU A 67 -3.47 -5.08 6.29
N VAL A 68 -3.05 -3.89 6.74
CA VAL A 68 -3.44 -2.62 6.10
C VAL A 68 -2.90 -2.55 4.67
N ALA A 69 -1.68 -3.08 4.41
CA ALA A 69 -1.13 -3.18 3.06
C ALA A 69 -1.98 -4.05 2.13
N MET A 70 -2.45 -5.21 2.61
CA MET A 70 -3.34 -6.07 1.84
C MET A 70 -4.68 -5.37 1.52
N VAL A 71 -5.28 -4.69 2.50
CA VAL A 71 -6.50 -3.92 2.31
C VAL A 71 -6.28 -2.81 1.28
N ALA A 72 -5.19 -2.04 1.39
CA ALA A 72 -4.83 -0.99 0.44
C ALA A 72 -4.67 -1.54 -0.99
N GLY A 73 -4.09 -2.72 -1.17
CA GLY A 73 -3.98 -3.39 -2.47
C GLY A 73 -5.34 -3.60 -3.15
N PHE A 74 -6.38 -4.01 -2.41
CA PHE A 74 -7.74 -4.14 -2.95
C PHE A 74 -8.35 -2.78 -3.33
N PHE A 75 -8.07 -1.73 -2.55
CA PHE A 75 -8.51 -0.37 -2.88
C PHE A 75 -7.81 0.17 -4.15
N ILE A 76 -6.53 -0.13 -4.35
CA ILE A 76 -5.80 0.19 -5.58
C ILE A 76 -6.42 -0.53 -6.78
N LEU A 77 -6.71 -1.83 -6.66
CA LEU A 77 -7.42 -2.60 -7.70
C LEU A 77 -8.79 -1.97 -8.03
N GLY A 78 -9.57 -1.61 -7.01
CA GLY A 78 -10.84 -0.92 -7.18
C GLY A 78 -10.71 0.43 -7.87
N THR A 79 -9.64 1.19 -7.56
CA THR A 79 -9.34 2.48 -8.18
C THR A 79 -9.04 2.34 -9.67
N VAL A 80 -8.22 1.35 -10.07
CA VAL A 80 -7.98 1.03 -11.49
C VAL A 80 -9.28 0.66 -12.19
N ALA A 81 -10.02 -0.28 -11.62
CA ALA A 81 -11.24 -0.78 -12.24
C ALA A 81 -12.33 0.31 -12.34
N GLY A 82 -12.35 1.28 -11.41
CA GLY A 82 -13.23 2.44 -11.49
C GLY A 82 -12.74 3.49 -12.49
N ALA A 83 -11.43 3.72 -12.60
CA ALA A 83 -10.85 4.65 -13.58
C ALA A 83 -11.20 4.24 -15.01
N TRP A 84 -11.04 2.95 -15.33
CA TRP A 84 -11.39 2.39 -16.65
C TRP A 84 -12.89 2.45 -16.98
N ARG A 85 -13.77 2.37 -15.97
CA ARG A 85 -15.22 2.42 -16.17
C ARG A 85 -15.80 3.83 -16.28
N ASN A 86 -15.14 4.84 -15.69
CA ASN A 86 -15.73 6.17 -15.53
C ASN A 86 -15.02 7.27 -16.35
N TYR A 87 -13.80 7.06 -16.82
CA TYR A 87 -13.02 8.08 -17.53
C TYR A 87 -12.36 7.51 -18.77
N ASP A 88 -12.33 8.30 -19.85
CA ASP A 88 -11.61 8.00 -21.10
C ASP A 88 -10.23 8.66 -21.18
N GLY A 89 -9.93 9.58 -20.26
CA GLY A 89 -8.64 10.25 -20.18
C GLY A 89 -7.50 9.27 -19.91
N GLY A 90 -6.59 9.13 -20.88
CA GLY A 90 -5.46 8.20 -20.81
C GLY A 90 -4.59 8.42 -19.57
N HIS A 91 -4.39 9.67 -19.15
CA HIS A 91 -3.55 9.99 -17.99
C HIS A 91 -4.11 9.42 -16.68
N ILE A 92 -5.42 9.52 -16.44
CA ILE A 92 -6.10 8.94 -15.24
C ILE A 92 -5.95 7.42 -15.24
N ARG A 93 -6.19 6.77 -16.38
CA ARG A 93 -6.08 5.31 -16.51
C ARG A 93 -4.64 4.86 -16.28
N TRP A 94 -3.66 5.50 -16.92
CA TRP A 94 -2.26 5.11 -16.83
C TRP A 94 -1.67 5.31 -15.44
N THR A 95 -1.94 6.41 -14.75
CA THR A 95 -1.43 6.58 -13.37
C THR A 95 -2.05 5.57 -12.41
N ALA A 96 -3.35 5.28 -12.52
CA ALA A 96 -3.96 4.22 -11.72
C ALA A 96 -3.32 2.85 -12.02
N VAL A 97 -3.12 2.51 -13.29
CA VAL A 97 -2.48 1.24 -13.71
C VAL A 97 -1.03 1.16 -13.21
N LEU A 98 -0.25 2.24 -13.30
CA LEU A 98 1.11 2.28 -12.80
C LEU A 98 1.16 2.02 -11.29
N ALA A 99 0.28 2.65 -10.49
CA ALA A 99 0.18 2.34 -9.07
C ALA A 99 -0.07 0.85 -8.80
N LEU A 100 -0.94 0.22 -9.58
CA LEU A 100 -1.21 -1.22 -9.47
C LEU A 100 -0.01 -2.07 -9.89
N VAL A 101 0.68 -1.73 -10.98
CA VAL A 101 1.86 -2.47 -11.47
C VAL A 101 3.03 -2.41 -10.50
N PHE A 102 3.23 -1.28 -9.81
CA PHE A 102 4.27 -1.16 -8.79
C PHE A 102 3.89 -1.86 -7.47
N THR A 103 2.62 -2.16 -7.23
CA THR A 103 2.17 -2.82 -5.98
C THR A 103 2.78 -4.22 -5.79
N PRO A 104 2.83 -5.13 -6.79
CA PRO A 104 3.59 -6.38 -6.67
C PRO A 104 5.08 -6.18 -6.35
N VAL A 105 5.73 -5.18 -6.94
CA VAL A 105 7.13 -4.85 -6.63
C VAL A 105 7.27 -4.44 -5.16
N GLN A 106 6.33 -3.63 -4.66
CA GLN A 106 6.27 -3.23 -3.25
C GLN A 106 6.10 -4.42 -2.30
N ILE A 107 5.25 -5.38 -2.68
CA ILE A 107 5.01 -6.61 -1.92
C ILE A 107 6.29 -7.44 -1.83
N ILE A 108 7.01 -7.61 -2.94
CA ILE A 108 8.30 -8.33 -2.98
C ILE A 108 9.33 -7.61 -2.12
N LEU A 109 9.48 -6.29 -2.28
CA LEU A 109 10.40 -5.49 -1.47
C LEU A 109 10.08 -5.57 0.03
N GLY A 110 8.79 -5.63 0.39
CA GLY A 110 8.36 -5.83 1.77
C GLY A 110 8.66 -7.23 2.30
N ALA A 111 8.53 -8.27 1.46
CA ALA A 111 9.00 -9.60 1.83
C ALA A 111 10.53 -9.63 2.03
N MET A 112 11.29 -8.90 1.21
CA MET A 112 12.74 -8.76 1.35
C MET A 112 13.15 -8.04 2.63
N THR A 113 12.30 -7.24 3.29
CA THR A 113 12.66 -6.70 4.59
C THR A 113 12.69 -7.79 5.66
N VAL A 114 11.99 -8.91 5.51
CA VAL A 114 11.88 -9.93 6.59
C VAL A 114 12.50 -11.28 6.24
N ARG A 115 12.49 -11.68 4.97
CA ARG A 115 12.91 -13.02 4.50
C ARG A 115 14.41 -13.13 4.26
N VAL A 116 15.19 -13.05 5.34
CA VAL A 116 16.66 -13.24 5.27
C VAL A 116 17.09 -14.64 4.83
N ASP A 117 16.19 -15.62 4.89
CA ASP A 117 16.36 -16.96 4.35
C ASP A 117 16.31 -17.02 2.82
N LEU A 118 15.57 -16.12 2.17
CA LEU A 118 15.39 -16.10 0.71
C LEU A 118 16.29 -15.07 0.02
N PHE A 119 16.68 -13.99 0.71
CA PHE A 119 17.36 -12.86 0.10
C PHE A 119 18.65 -12.50 0.84
N PRO A 120 19.83 -12.57 0.19
CA PRO A 120 21.13 -12.31 0.82
C PRO A 120 21.31 -10.90 1.40
N PHE A 121 20.51 -9.93 0.94
CA PHE A 121 20.57 -8.53 1.36
C PHE A 121 19.30 -8.07 2.09
N ALA A 122 18.49 -9.04 2.56
CA ALA A 122 17.27 -8.75 3.30
C ALA A 122 17.54 -7.93 4.57
N TYR A 123 16.54 -7.16 4.97
CA TYR A 123 16.57 -6.21 6.10
C TYR A 123 17.68 -5.15 6.07
N SER A 124 18.45 -5.03 4.99
CA SER A 124 19.47 -3.99 4.83
C SER A 124 18.84 -2.59 4.72
N PRO A 125 19.55 -1.51 5.12
CA PRO A 125 19.08 -0.15 4.93
C PRO A 125 18.71 0.16 3.47
N ALA A 126 19.47 -0.39 2.50
CA ALA A 126 19.20 -0.23 1.09
C ALA A 126 17.83 -0.81 0.68
N VAL A 127 17.51 -2.03 1.12
CA VAL A 127 16.19 -2.64 0.84
C VAL A 127 15.07 -1.83 1.48
N GLN A 128 15.24 -1.38 2.71
CA GLN A 128 14.26 -0.54 3.40
C GLN A 128 14.04 0.80 2.67
N THR A 129 15.12 1.46 2.23
CA THR A 129 15.04 2.70 1.44
C THR A 129 14.34 2.47 0.10
N ILE A 130 14.68 1.40 -0.62
CA ILE A 130 14.05 1.08 -1.92
C ILE A 130 12.57 0.73 -1.73
N HIS A 131 12.23 -0.03 -0.68
CA HIS A 131 10.84 -0.31 -0.30
C HIS A 131 10.06 0.97 -0.02
N HIS A 132 10.63 1.91 0.74
CA HIS A 132 9.97 3.19 1.01
C HIS A 132 9.84 4.05 -0.26
N ALA A 133 10.87 4.11 -1.10
CA ALA A 133 10.85 4.88 -2.35
C ALA A 133 9.79 4.34 -3.33
N ALA A 134 9.67 3.02 -3.46
CA ALA A 134 8.62 2.39 -4.26
C ALA A 134 7.22 2.68 -3.70
N ALA A 135 7.04 2.71 -2.37
CA ALA A 135 5.78 3.14 -1.74
C ALA A 135 5.41 4.58 -2.10
N MET A 136 6.39 5.50 -2.04
CA MET A 136 6.20 6.90 -2.41
C MET A 136 5.84 7.07 -3.88
N LEU A 137 6.40 6.23 -4.77
CA LEU A 137 6.07 6.24 -6.19
C LEU A 137 4.62 5.78 -6.43
N ILE A 138 4.18 4.71 -5.77
CA ILE A 138 2.77 4.27 -5.80
C ILE A 138 1.85 5.39 -5.30
N PHE A 139 2.20 6.02 -4.18
CA PHE A 139 1.43 7.13 -3.62
C PHE A 139 1.35 8.32 -4.59
N ALA A 140 2.46 8.68 -5.25
CA ALA A 140 2.47 9.75 -6.24
C ALA A 140 1.54 9.45 -7.42
N PHE A 141 1.55 8.22 -7.94
CA PHE A 141 0.64 7.82 -9.01
C PHE A 141 -0.83 7.86 -8.58
N LEU A 142 -1.15 7.39 -7.38
CA LEU A 142 -2.52 7.47 -6.83
C LEU A 142 -2.94 8.92 -6.60
N LEU A 143 -2.05 9.77 -6.11
CA LEU A 143 -2.32 11.19 -5.90
C LEU A 143 -2.61 11.89 -7.22
N LEU A 144 -1.79 11.66 -8.26
CA LEU A 144 -2.01 12.21 -9.60
C LEU A 144 -3.34 11.73 -10.19
N ALA A 145 -3.65 10.43 -10.08
CA ALA A 145 -4.94 9.90 -10.51
C ALA A 145 -6.10 10.60 -9.78
N THR A 146 -6.02 10.73 -8.46
CA THR A 146 -7.05 11.39 -7.65
C THR A 146 -7.22 12.86 -8.03
N VAL A 147 -6.14 13.64 -8.18
CA VAL A 147 -6.22 15.05 -8.58
C VAL A 147 -6.92 15.19 -9.93
N TRP A 148 -6.49 14.44 -10.95
CA TRP A 148 -7.11 14.53 -12.28
C TRP A 148 -8.55 14.03 -12.32
N ILE A 149 -8.92 13.06 -11.46
CA ILE A 149 -10.31 12.64 -11.30
C ILE A 149 -11.15 13.81 -10.77
N TYR A 150 -10.66 14.55 -9.77
CA TYR A 150 -11.36 15.70 -9.22
C TYR A 150 -11.44 16.87 -10.21
N ASP A 151 -10.37 17.13 -10.96
CA ASP A 151 -10.38 18.16 -12.02
C ASP A 151 -11.39 17.84 -13.11
N ALA A 152 -11.39 16.60 -13.63
CA ALA A 152 -12.31 16.16 -14.66
C ALA A 152 -13.78 16.18 -14.20
N ASP A 153 -14.02 15.93 -12.91
CA ASP A 153 -15.35 15.95 -12.32
C ASP A 153 -15.81 17.38 -11.94
N GLY A 154 -14.87 18.30 -11.69
CA GLY A 154 -15.14 19.70 -11.36
C GLY A 154 -15.39 20.58 -12.58
N ALA A 155 -14.88 20.20 -13.76
CA ALA A 155 -15.04 20.95 -15.00
C ALA A 155 -16.49 21.02 -15.54
N GLY A 156 -17.41 20.16 -15.08
CA GLY A 156 -18.83 20.16 -15.48
C GLY A 156 -19.07 19.95 -17.00
N PRO A 157 -20.33 19.90 -17.47
CA PRO A 157 -20.64 19.68 -18.90
C PRO A 157 -20.44 20.90 -19.82
N THR A 158 -19.96 22.05 -19.33
CA THR A 158 -19.93 23.30 -20.11
C THR A 158 -18.57 23.52 -20.75
N ALA A 159 -18.28 22.75 -21.80
CA ALA A 159 -17.28 23.08 -22.82
C ALA A 159 -17.61 22.28 -24.10
N GLY A 160 -18.67 22.70 -24.79
CA GLY A 160 -19.15 22.10 -26.04
C GLY A 160 -20.44 22.77 -26.48
#